data_AF-A0A7X3ZC32-F1
#
_entry.id   AF-A0A7X3ZC32-F1
#
_cell.length_a   1.000
_cell.length_b   1.000
_cell.length_c   1.000
_cell.angle_alpha   90.00
_cell.angle_beta   90.00
_cell.angle_gamma   90.00
#
_symmetry.space_group_name_H-M   'P 1'
#
loop_
_entity.id
_entity.type
_entity.pdbx_description
1 polymer ?
#
loop_
_entity_poly.entity_id
_entity_poly.type
_entity_poly.pdbx_seq_one_letter_code
_entity_poly.pdbx_strand_id
1 'polypeptide(L)'
;MSSSIFQLLVLAGVALFLIFKLRSVLGTRGGFEKPPIVGGSSRARPEFDVIEGGPDPDITDFVEDGSASAKALTAMKEAEPGFMVATFLEGARDAFEMILMAFENGDLSEVE
;
A
#
# COMPACT_ATOMS: atom_id res chain seq x y z
N MET A 1 29.55 25.68 32.02
CA MET A 1 28.63 26.80 31.69
C MET A 1 28.38 26.95 30.19
N SER A 2 29.35 26.64 29.32
CA SER A 2 29.17 26.58 27.86
C SER A 2 28.21 25.47 27.39
N SER A 3 28.24 24.30 28.03
CA SER A 3 27.36 23.16 27.69
C SER A 3 25.88 23.46 27.89
N SER A 4 25.55 24.29 28.89
CA SER A 4 24.16 24.70 29.16
C SER A 4 23.60 25.63 28.09
N ILE A 5 24.45 26.52 27.53
CA ILE A 5 24.08 27.37 26.39
C ILE A 5 23.80 26.50 25.16
N PHE A 6 24.61 25.47 24.92
CA PHE A 6 24.44 24.57 23.79
C PHE A 6 23.16 23.74 23.93
N GLN A 7 22.86 23.24 25.12
CA GLN A 7 21.61 22.54 25.41
C GLN A 7 20.38 23.43 25.17
N LEU A 8 20.44 24.70 25.58
CA LEU A 8 19.36 25.66 25.33
C LEU A 8 19.13 25.89 23.82
N LEU A 9 20.21 26.02 23.05
CA LEU A 9 20.14 26.19 21.59
C LEU A 9 19.55 24.95 20.90
N VAL A 10 19.97 23.74 21.31
CA VAL A 10 19.43 22.49 20.78
C VAL A 10 17.95 22.35 21.11
N LEU A 11 17.56 22.61 22.36
CA LEU A 11 16.16 22.54 22.78
C LEU A 11 15.29 23.56 22.00
N ALA A 12 15.78 24.78 21.83
CA ALA A 12 15.10 25.81 21.06
C ALA A 12 14.95 25.41 19.58
N GLY A 13 15.98 24.81 18.98
CA GLY A 13 15.93 24.30 17.61
C GLY A 13 14.88 23.21 17.41
N VAL A 14 14.85 22.21 18.31
CA VAL A 14 13.85 21.14 18.26
C VAL A 14 12.44 21.68 18.47
N ALA A 15 12.24 22.60 19.42
CA ALA A 15 10.94 23.21 19.68
C ALA A 15 10.40 23.97 18.45
N LEU A 16 11.25 24.79 17.80
CA LEU A 16 10.87 25.50 16.58
C LEU A 16 10.53 24.52 15.45
N PHE A 17 11.32 23.47 15.27
CA PHE A 17 11.06 22.43 14.27
C PHE A 17 9.69 21.76 14.45
N LEU A 18 9.33 21.40 15.69
CA LEU A 18 8.04 20.77 15.98
C LEU A 18 6.86 21.70 15.68
N ILE A 19 6.96 22.99 16.00
CA ILE A 19 5.91 23.98 15.70
C ILE A 19 5.69 24.09 14.18
N PHE A 20 6.76 24.20 13.40
CA PHE A 20 6.67 24.26 11.94
C PHE A 20 6.10 22.97 11.34
N LYS A 21 6.54 21.80 11.83
CA LYS A 21 6.06 20.50 11.36
C LYS A 21 4.57 20.30 11.65
N LEU A 22 4.11 20.67 12.84
CA LEU A 22 2.68 20.61 13.19
C LEU A 22 1.85 21.50 12.26
N ARG A 23 2.30 22.73 11.98
CA ARG A 23 1.62 23.62 11.04
C ARG A 23 1.52 23.03 9.63
N SER A 24 2.58 22.36 9.15
CA SER A 24 2.59 21.72 7.83
C SER A 24 1.62 20.54 7.73
N VAL A 25 1.41 19.80 8.82
CA VAL A 25 0.54 18.61 8.83
C VAL A 25 -0.93 18.98 9.02
N LEU A 26 -1.26 20.02 9.79
CA LEU A 26 -2.65 20.47 9.94
C LEU A 26 -3.18 21.23 8.71
N GLY A 27 -2.30 21.75 7.86
CA GLY A 27 -2.66 22.58 6.70
C GLY A 27 -3.06 21.84 5.42
N THR A 28 -3.12 20.50 5.41
CA THR A 28 -3.39 19.72 4.18
C THR A 28 -4.82 19.20 4.06
N ARG A 29 -5.73 19.56 4.98
CA ARG A 29 -7.17 19.31 4.82
C ARG A 29 -7.86 20.40 4.00
N GLY A 30 -7.40 20.58 2.77
CA GLY A 30 -8.21 21.13 1.69
C GLY A 30 -8.90 19.95 1.00
N GLY A 31 -9.96 19.44 1.60
CA GLY A 31 -10.79 18.41 0.98
C GLY A 31 -11.30 18.91 -0.36
N PHE A 32 -10.81 18.33 -1.45
CA PHE A 32 -11.47 18.40 -2.74
C PHE A 32 -12.70 17.48 -2.68
N GLU A 33 -13.76 17.92 -2.00
CA GLU A 33 -15.10 17.41 -2.30
C GLU A 33 -15.51 18.00 -3.64
N LYS A 34 -15.33 17.22 -4.71
CA LYS A 34 -15.88 17.54 -6.02
C LYS A 34 -17.41 17.55 -5.88
N PRO A 35 -18.11 18.65 -6.20
CA PRO A 35 -19.56 18.71 -6.11
C PRO A 35 -20.20 17.62 -6.99
N PRO A 36 -21.26 16.93 -6.55
CA PRO A 36 -21.93 15.93 -7.36
C PRO A 36 -22.55 16.61 -8.58
N ILE A 37 -22.13 16.19 -9.76
CA ILE A 37 -22.74 16.55 -11.04
C ILE A 37 -24.12 15.88 -11.11
N VAL A 38 -25.16 16.67 -10.86
CA VAL A 38 -26.54 16.31 -11.18
C VAL A 38 -26.70 16.37 -12.70
N GLY A 39 -26.56 15.21 -13.34
CA GLY A 39 -26.88 15.01 -14.76
C GLY A 39 -28.06 14.05 -14.88
N GLY A 40 -29.27 14.59 -15.06
CA GLY A 40 -30.44 13.80 -15.38
C GLY A 40 -30.42 13.37 -16.85
N SER A 41 -30.52 12.06 -17.11
CA SER A 41 -31.20 11.53 -18.28
C SER A 41 -31.87 10.20 -17.92
N SER A 42 -33.11 10.04 -18.38
CA SER A 42 -33.95 8.90 -18.05
C SER A 42 -33.58 7.67 -18.87
N ARG A 43 -33.77 6.48 -18.26
CA ARG A 43 -33.84 5.14 -18.87
C ARG A 43 -32.53 4.61 -19.45
N ALA A 44 -31.79 3.94 -18.58
CA ALA A 44 -31.75 2.49 -18.67
C ALA A 44 -32.02 1.95 -17.28
N ARG A 45 -32.92 0.98 -17.16
CA ARG A 45 -32.87 0.04 -16.04
C ARG A 45 -31.42 -0.45 -16.02
N PRO A 46 -30.65 -0.40 -14.92
CA PRO A 46 -29.60 -1.37 -14.77
C PRO A 46 -30.37 -2.68 -14.69
N GLU A 47 -30.50 -3.35 -15.84
CA GLU A 47 -30.50 -4.79 -15.83
C GLU A 47 -29.33 -5.14 -14.91
N PHE A 48 -29.65 -5.75 -13.78
CA PHE A 48 -28.63 -6.35 -12.95
C PHE A 48 -28.05 -7.46 -13.80
N ASP A 49 -27.10 -7.11 -14.67
CA ASP A 49 -26.00 -7.99 -14.95
C ASP A 49 -25.43 -8.29 -13.57
N VAL A 50 -25.66 -9.51 -13.13
CA VAL A 50 -24.81 -10.14 -12.15
C VAL A 50 -23.45 -10.19 -12.81
N ILE A 51 -22.71 -9.08 -12.72
CA ILE A 51 -21.28 -9.05 -13.04
C ILE A 51 -20.64 -9.86 -11.92
N GLU A 52 -20.62 -11.18 -12.09
CA GLU A 52 -19.46 -11.93 -11.66
C GLU A 52 -18.24 -11.20 -12.23
N GLY A 53 -17.33 -10.84 -11.32
CA GLY A 53 -16.30 -9.83 -11.50
C GLY A 53 -15.62 -9.85 -12.87
N GLY A 54 -15.53 -8.67 -13.48
CA GLY A 54 -14.50 -8.43 -14.47
C GLY A 54 -13.09 -8.71 -13.88
N PRO A 55 -12.06 -8.78 -14.73
CA PRO A 55 -10.72 -9.14 -14.28
C PRO A 55 -10.26 -8.21 -13.16
N ASP A 56 -9.81 -8.81 -12.05
CA ASP A 56 -9.34 -8.03 -10.89
C ASP A 56 -8.09 -7.26 -11.31
N PRO A 57 -8.12 -5.92 -11.33
CA PRO A 57 -7.01 -5.11 -11.81
C PRO A 57 -5.74 -5.34 -10.99
N ASP A 58 -5.85 -5.59 -9.68
CA ASP A 58 -4.68 -5.89 -8.84
C ASP A 58 -4.05 -7.24 -9.21
N ILE A 59 -4.75 -8.14 -9.90
CA ILE A 59 -4.16 -9.36 -10.48
C ILE A 59 -3.66 -9.09 -11.91
N THR A 60 -4.50 -8.52 -12.77
CA THR A 60 -4.18 -8.36 -14.19
C THR A 60 -3.08 -7.35 -14.48
N ASP A 61 -2.78 -6.47 -13.54
CA ASP A 61 -1.65 -5.54 -13.63
C ASP A 61 -0.28 -6.26 -13.55
N PHE A 62 -0.24 -7.49 -13.01
CA PHE A 62 0.99 -8.27 -12.83
C PHE A 62 1.05 -9.53 -13.70
N VAL A 63 -0.10 -10.12 -14.05
CA VAL A 63 -0.18 -11.37 -14.81
C VAL A 63 -1.28 -11.33 -15.84
N GLU A 64 -1.12 -12.08 -16.93
CA GLU A 64 -2.16 -12.19 -17.96
C GLU A 64 -3.44 -12.79 -17.36
N ASP A 65 -4.59 -12.24 -17.75
CA ASP A 65 -5.90 -12.74 -17.35
C ASP A 65 -6.09 -14.20 -17.80
N GLY A 66 -6.76 -15.00 -16.96
CA GLY A 66 -6.99 -16.42 -17.20
C GLY A 66 -5.75 -17.33 -17.10
N SER A 67 -4.55 -16.78 -16.89
CA SER A 67 -3.31 -17.54 -16.67
C SER A 67 -3.39 -18.41 -15.41
N ALA A 68 -2.50 -19.40 -15.30
CA ALA A 68 -2.40 -20.23 -14.09
C ALA A 68 -2.08 -19.38 -12.85
N SER A 69 -1.21 -18.37 -12.99
CA SER A 69 -0.86 -17.44 -11.93
C SER A 69 -2.06 -16.57 -11.52
N ALA A 70 -2.84 -16.07 -12.49
CA ALA A 70 -4.04 -15.28 -12.19
C ALA A 70 -5.05 -16.08 -11.35
N LYS A 71 -5.25 -17.36 -11.69
CA LYS A 71 -6.12 -18.27 -10.92
C LYS A 71 -5.60 -18.50 -9.49
N ALA A 72 -4.29 -18.68 -9.34
CA ALA A 72 -3.68 -18.85 -8.02
C ALA A 72 -3.83 -17.59 -7.14
N LEU A 73 -3.56 -16.41 -7.71
CA LEU A 73 -3.73 -15.13 -7.00
C LEU A 73 -5.21 -14.87 -6.64
N THR A 74 -6.13 -15.26 -7.52
CA THR A 74 -7.58 -15.20 -7.24
C THR A 74 -7.93 -16.09 -6.04
N ALA A 75 -7.45 -17.33 -6.01
CA ALA A 75 -7.68 -18.24 -4.89
C ALA A 75 -7.07 -17.73 -3.57
N MET A 76 -5.93 -17.02 -3.62
CA MET A 76 -5.35 -16.37 -2.44
C MET A 76 -6.25 -15.26 -1.91
N LYS A 77 -6.82 -14.43 -2.80
CA LYS A 77 -7.78 -13.38 -2.42
C LYS A 77 -9.09 -13.93 -1.86
N GLU A 78 -9.56 -15.05 -2.39
CA GLU A 78 -10.74 -15.74 -1.85
C GLU A 78 -10.50 -16.25 -0.43
N ALA A 79 -9.27 -16.71 -0.13
CA ALA A 79 -8.89 -17.18 1.20
C ALA A 79 -8.62 -16.02 2.20
N GLU A 80 -8.01 -14.93 1.74
CA GLU A 80 -7.69 -13.74 2.54
C GLU A 80 -8.19 -12.46 1.81
N PRO A 81 -9.36 -11.93 2.20
CA PRO A 81 -9.93 -10.75 1.54
C PRO A 81 -9.07 -9.48 1.61
N GLY A 82 -8.12 -9.40 2.56
CA GLY A 82 -7.15 -8.31 2.65
C GLY A 82 -5.92 -8.47 1.74
N PHE A 83 -5.84 -9.55 0.96
CA PHE A 83 -4.70 -9.85 0.11
C PHE A 83 -4.54 -8.85 -1.04
N MET A 84 -3.32 -8.32 -1.18
CA MET A 84 -2.91 -7.41 -2.26
C MET A 84 -1.72 -8.01 -3.00
N VAL A 85 -1.83 -8.15 -4.32
CA VAL A 85 -0.81 -8.81 -5.16
C VAL A 85 0.51 -8.05 -5.11
N ALA A 86 0.47 -6.72 -5.19
CA ALA A 86 1.66 -5.88 -5.15
C ALA A 86 2.51 -6.13 -3.89
N THR A 87 1.88 -6.13 -2.72
CA THR A 87 2.56 -6.35 -1.43
C THR A 87 3.05 -7.78 -1.28
N PHE A 88 2.26 -8.75 -1.76
CA PHE A 88 2.68 -10.15 -1.77
C PHE A 88 3.94 -10.37 -2.61
N LEU A 89 4.00 -9.79 -3.82
CA LEU A 89 5.17 -9.93 -4.70
C LEU A 89 6.43 -9.26 -4.12
N GLU A 90 6.26 -8.12 -3.44
CA GLU A 90 7.37 -7.47 -2.72
C GLU A 90 7.94 -8.38 -1.63
N GLY A 91 7.07 -8.90 -0.74
CA GLY A 91 7.50 -9.83 0.30
C GLY A 91 8.04 -11.15 -0.24
N ALA A 92 7.48 -11.66 -1.34
CA ALA A 92 7.94 -12.88 -1.99
C ALA A 92 9.36 -12.73 -2.57
N ARG A 93 9.71 -11.55 -3.10
CA ARG A 93 11.07 -11.26 -3.55
C ARG A 93 12.05 -11.25 -2.39
N ASP A 94 11.71 -10.57 -1.30
CA ASP A 94 12.59 -10.45 -0.14
C ASP A 94 12.79 -11.83 0.52
N ALA A 95 11.72 -12.63 0.63
CA ALA A 95 11.81 -14.02 1.08
C ALA A 95 12.66 -14.88 0.14
N PHE A 96 12.53 -14.72 -1.18
CA PHE A 96 13.36 -15.44 -2.14
C PHE A 96 14.85 -15.12 -1.96
N GLU A 97 15.20 -13.85 -1.77
CA GLU A 97 16.58 -13.44 -1.49
C GLU A 97 17.09 -14.09 -0.20
N MET A 98 16.31 -14.03 0.88
CA MET A 98 16.67 -14.67 2.15
C MET A 98 16.93 -16.18 1.98
N ILE A 99 16.02 -16.89 1.30
CA ILE A 99 16.17 -18.32 1.01
C ILE A 99 17.44 -18.57 0.20
N LEU A 100 17.66 -17.79 -0.87
CA LEU A 100 18.81 -17.96 -1.75
C LEU A 100 20.13 -17.77 -1.01
N MET A 101 20.22 -16.73 -0.16
CA MET A 101 21.40 -16.46 0.65
C MET A 101 21.64 -17.55 1.71
N ALA A 102 20.57 -18.06 2.34
CA ALA A 102 20.65 -19.16 3.28
C ALA A 102 21.24 -20.42 2.62
N PHE A 103 20.78 -20.76 1.41
CA PHE A 103 21.34 -21.85 0.61
C PHE A 103 22.80 -21.63 0.21
N GLU A 104 23.17 -20.41 -0.20
CA GLU A 104 24.55 -20.06 -0.54
C GLU A 104 25.50 -20.27 0.65
N ASN A 105 25.07 -19.85 1.83
CA ASN A 105 25.85 -19.94 3.06
C ASN A 105 25.84 -21.35 3.68
N GLY A 106 24.94 -22.22 3.23
CA GLY A 106 24.73 -23.56 3.80
C GLY A 106 24.12 -23.55 5.21
N ASP A 107 23.44 -22.45 5.57
CA ASP A 107 22.77 -22.27 6.86
C ASP A 107 21.30 -21.95 6.63
N LEU A 108 20.44 -22.92 6.90
CA LEU A 108 18.99 -22.83 6.72
C LEU A 108 18.26 -22.48 8.02
N SER A 109 18.98 -22.24 9.12
CA SER A 109 18.35 -22.01 10.43
C SER A 109 17.45 -20.77 10.48
N GLU A 110 17.69 -19.80 9.59
CA GLU A 110 16.86 -18.59 9.47
C GLU A 110 15.60 -18.78 8.61
N VAL A 111 15.45 -19.91 7.91
CA VAL A 111 14.42 -20.14 6.87
C VAL A 111 13.53 -21.36 7.15
N GLU A 112 13.97 -22.30 7.99
CA GLU A 112 13.20 -23.49 8.41
C GLU A 112 12.06 -23.21 9.42
#